data_AF-A0A7X2PP02-F1
#
_entry.id   AF-A0A7X2PP02-F1
#
_cell.length_a   1.000
_cell.length_b   1.000
_cell.length_c   1.000
_cell.angle_alpha   90.00
_cell.angle_beta   90.00
_cell.angle_gamma   90.00
#
_symmetry.space_group_name_H-M   'P 1'
#
loop_
_entity.id
_entity.type
_entity.pdbx_description
1 polymer ?
#
loop_
_entity_poly.entity_id
_entity_poly.type
_entity_poly.pdbx_seq_one_letter_code
_entity_poly.pdbx_strand_id
1 'polypeptide(L)'
;MKSVASLIDALEAQMQKVAELPGVDAVHDLRVSVRRAAEGLRIFTPEARKLRNEIRAIREHAANVRDRDVTRQLLRRHRLPATDPACVYLQGQRDLAASQLRQFLALQLGDDRPARWRRWIGEDA
;
A
#
# COMPACT_ATOMS: atom_id res chain seq x y z
N MET A 1 20.04 -13.29 0.46
CA MET A 1 19.57 -12.22 -0.45
C MET A 1 18.07 -12.42 -0.63
N LYS A 2 17.21 -11.39 -0.48
CA LYS A 2 15.76 -11.60 -0.68
C LYS A 2 15.49 -11.79 -2.16
N SER A 3 14.82 -12.89 -2.54
CA SER A 3 14.34 -13.08 -3.91
C SER A 3 13.20 -12.11 -4.21
N VAL A 4 12.94 -11.85 -5.49
CA VAL A 4 11.80 -11.02 -5.92
C VAL A 4 10.48 -11.62 -5.44
N ALA A 5 10.34 -12.94 -5.44
CA ALA A 5 9.18 -13.62 -4.90
C ALA A 5 8.97 -13.36 -3.41
N SER A 6 10.03 -13.42 -2.59
CA SER A 6 9.91 -13.09 -1.16
C SER A 6 9.47 -11.64 -0.92
N LEU A 7 9.74 -10.73 -1.87
CA LEU A 7 9.24 -9.35 -1.83
C LEU A 7 7.77 -9.27 -2.23
N ILE A 8 7.32 -10.11 -3.16
CA ILE A 8 5.90 -10.24 -3.53
C ILE A 8 5.10 -10.84 -2.37
N ASP A 9 5.60 -11.91 -1.73
CA ASP A 9 4.94 -12.52 -0.57
C ASP A 9 4.81 -11.52 0.58
N ALA A 10 5.89 -10.78 0.86
CA ALA A 10 5.88 -9.73 1.85
C ALA A 10 4.94 -8.57 1.49
N LEU A 11 4.73 -8.30 0.20
CA LEU A 11 3.76 -7.31 -0.27
C LEU A 11 2.33 -7.83 -0.08
N GLU A 12 2.04 -9.06 -0.52
CA GLU A 12 0.74 -9.71 -0.36
C GLU A 12 0.31 -9.76 1.11
N ALA A 13 1.20 -10.16 2.01
CA ALA A 13 0.90 -10.20 3.44
C ALA A 13 0.51 -8.82 4.00
N GLN A 14 1.13 -7.73 3.51
CA GLN A 14 0.74 -6.38 3.92
C GLN A 14 -0.56 -5.92 3.24
N MET A 15 -0.82 -6.36 2.00
CA MET A 15 -2.09 -6.10 1.34
C MET A 15 -3.26 -6.72 2.12
N GLN A 16 -3.13 -7.97 2.57
CA GLN A 16 -4.13 -8.65 3.39
C GLN A 16 -4.41 -7.88 4.69
N LYS A 17 -3.35 -7.52 5.43
CA LYS A 17 -3.48 -6.75 6.68
C LYS A 17 -4.19 -5.42 6.49
N VAL A 18 -3.86 -4.66 5.45
CA VAL A 18 -4.49 -3.36 5.17
C VAL A 18 -5.91 -3.51 4.64
N ALA A 19 -6.20 -4.58 3.89
CA ALA A 19 -7.56 -4.90 3.45
C ALA A 19 -8.49 -5.27 4.61
N GLU A 20 -7.96 -5.81 5.70
CA GLU A 20 -8.71 -6.03 6.94
C GLU A 20 -8.87 -4.75 7.74
N LEU A 21 -7.73 -4.11 8.07
CA LEU A 21 -7.68 -2.94 8.93
C LEU A 21 -6.62 -1.92 8.45
N PRO A 22 -7.02 -0.85 7.74
CA PRO A 22 -6.08 0.15 7.22
C PRO A 22 -5.64 1.14 8.32
N GLY A 23 -4.94 0.64 9.34
CA GLY A 23 -4.32 1.45 10.39
C GLY A 23 -3.08 2.22 9.91
N VAL A 24 -2.64 3.22 10.69
CA VAL A 24 -1.49 4.08 10.32
C VAL A 24 -0.21 3.27 10.07
N ASP A 25 0.08 2.32 10.95
CA ASP A 25 1.29 1.49 10.85
C ASP A 25 1.17 0.45 9.74
N ALA A 26 0.00 -0.20 9.60
CA ALA A 26 -0.26 -1.14 8.50
C ALA A 26 -0.12 -0.47 7.12
N VAL A 27 -0.64 0.76 6.96
CA VAL A 27 -0.50 1.56 5.73
C VAL A 27 0.97 1.95 5.50
N HIS A 28 1.71 2.27 6.56
CA HIS A 28 3.15 2.55 6.47
C HIS A 28 3.92 1.32 5.98
N ASP A 29 3.68 0.16 6.58
CA ASP A 29 4.34 -1.10 6.24
C ASP A 29 4.02 -1.55 4.81
N LEU A 30 2.76 -1.41 4.38
CA LEU A 30 2.37 -1.62 2.99
C LEU A 30 3.19 -0.75 2.04
N ARG A 31 3.35 0.55 2.34
CA ARG A 31 4.17 1.44 1.50
C ARG A 31 5.64 1.01 1.46
N VAL A 32 6.18 0.54 2.58
CA VAL A 32 7.55 0.01 2.64
C VAL A 32 7.67 -1.24 1.77
N SER A 33 6.75 -2.19 1.88
CA SER A 33 6.73 -3.41 1.04
C SER A 33 6.57 -3.07 -0.44
N VAL A 34 5.65 -2.18 -0.81
CA VAL A 34 5.47 -1.68 -2.18
C VAL A 34 6.76 -1.09 -2.74
N ARG A 35 7.45 -0.23 -1.97
CA ARG A 35 8.71 0.37 -2.39
C ARG A 35 9.79 -0.71 -2.60
N ARG A 36 9.92 -1.65 -1.67
CA ARG A 36 10.91 -2.74 -1.75
C ARG A 36 10.64 -3.65 -2.95
N ALA A 37 9.38 -4.05 -3.18
CA ALA A 37 9.00 -4.87 -4.32
C ALA A 37 9.23 -4.14 -5.65
N ALA A 38 8.83 -2.87 -5.76
CA ALA A 38 9.05 -2.08 -6.96
C ALA A 38 10.55 -1.92 -7.28
N GLU A 39 11.40 -1.74 -6.26
CA GLU A 39 12.84 -1.64 -6.45
C GLU A 39 13.50 -2.98 -6.76
N GLY A 40 13.10 -4.05 -6.08
CA GLY A 40 13.54 -5.41 -6.39
C GLY A 40 13.22 -5.78 -7.85
N LEU A 41 12.02 -5.46 -8.32
CA LEU A 41 11.63 -5.67 -9.72
C LEU A 41 12.40 -4.79 -10.71
N ARG A 42 12.93 -3.63 -10.30
CA ARG A 42 13.78 -2.83 -11.19
C ARG A 42 15.16 -3.43 -11.35
N ILE A 43 15.69 -3.99 -10.26
CA ILE A 43 17.06 -4.50 -10.20
C ILE A 43 17.14 -5.91 -10.80
N PHE A 44 16.21 -6.80 -10.42
CA PHE A 44 16.31 -8.23 -10.68
C PHE A 44 15.38 -8.75 -11.78
N THR A 45 14.37 -7.98 -12.19
CA THR A 45 13.37 -8.38 -13.20
C THR A 45 12.94 -7.16 -14.03
N PRO A 46 13.88 -6.39 -14.63
CA PRO A 46 13.61 -5.11 -15.28
C PRO A 46 12.56 -5.19 -16.41
N GLU A 47 12.38 -6.35 -17.03
CA GLU A 47 11.36 -6.68 -18.03
C GLU A 47 9.92 -6.78 -17.47
N ALA A 48 9.75 -6.96 -16.15
CA ALA A 48 8.46 -7.07 -15.46
C ALA A 48 7.72 -5.71 -15.32
N ARG A 49 7.67 -4.91 -16.39
CA ARG A 49 7.05 -3.57 -16.42
C ARG A 49 5.56 -3.62 -16.05
N LYS A 50 4.84 -4.66 -16.49
CA LYS A 50 3.41 -4.84 -16.20
C LYS A 50 3.18 -4.98 -14.70
N LEU A 51 3.99 -5.82 -14.02
CA LEU A 51 3.95 -5.99 -12.57
C LEU A 51 4.23 -4.68 -11.83
N ARG A 52 5.27 -3.95 -12.24
CA ARG A 52 5.60 -2.65 -11.63
C ARG A 52 4.45 -1.63 -11.75
N ASN A 53 3.71 -1.66 -12.85
CA ASN A 53 2.55 -0.78 -13.04
C ASN A 53 1.40 -1.14 -12.10
N GLU A 54 1.14 -2.43 -11.86
CA GLU A 54 0.11 -2.86 -10.90
C GLU A 54 0.50 -2.48 -9.46
N ILE A 55 1.75 -2.70 -9.08
CA ILE A 55 2.28 -2.28 -7.76
C ILE A 55 2.23 -0.75 -7.59
N ARG A 56 2.42 0.00 -8.67
CA ARG A 56 2.31 1.46 -8.64
C ARG A 56 0.91 1.93 -8.25
N ALA A 57 -0.15 1.27 -8.72
CA ALA A 57 -1.52 1.63 -8.33
C ALA A 57 -1.73 1.46 -6.81
N ILE A 58 -1.22 0.37 -6.23
CA ILE A 58 -1.23 0.15 -4.77
C ILE A 58 -0.52 1.29 -4.05
N ARG A 59 0.65 1.71 -4.56
CA ARG A 59 1.43 2.83 -4.00
C ARG A 59 0.63 4.12 -3.94
N GLU A 60 -0.12 4.43 -5.00
CA GLU A 60 -0.90 5.66 -5.14
C GLU A 60 -2.07 5.70 -4.15
N HIS A 61 -2.83 4.60 -4.03
CA HIS A 61 -3.87 4.50 -3.00
C HIS A 61 -3.31 4.60 -1.59
N ALA A 62 -2.19 3.92 -1.30
CA ALA A 62 -1.55 3.99 0.03
C ALA A 62 -0.93 5.38 0.32
N ALA A 63 -0.48 6.11 -0.71
CA ALA A 63 -0.02 7.49 -0.57
C ALA A 63 -1.13 8.41 -0.11
N ASN A 64 -2.32 8.30 -0.72
CA ASN A 64 -3.47 9.12 -0.35
C ASN A 64 -3.79 9.00 1.15
N VAL A 65 -3.79 7.79 1.71
CA VAL A 65 -3.99 7.59 3.15
C VAL A 65 -2.84 8.18 3.96
N ARG A 66 -1.60 7.89 3.56
CA ARG A 66 -0.41 8.30 4.33
C ARG A 66 -0.23 9.82 4.38
N ASP A 67 -0.54 10.54 3.32
CA ASP A 67 -0.44 12.00 3.29
C ASP A 67 -1.37 12.63 4.35
N ARG A 68 -2.54 12.02 4.55
CA ARG A 68 -3.51 12.44 5.56
C ARG A 68 -3.06 12.02 6.95
N ASP A 69 -2.51 10.82 7.13
CA ASP A 69 -1.92 10.42 8.41
C ASP A 69 -0.77 11.35 8.85
N VAL A 70 0.12 11.72 7.93
CA VAL A 70 1.23 12.67 8.19
C VAL A 70 0.68 14.07 8.51
N THR A 71 -0.28 14.55 7.74
CA THR A 71 -0.90 15.86 7.99
C THR A 71 -1.58 15.88 9.37
N ARG A 72 -2.29 14.82 9.75
CA ARG A 72 -2.89 14.69 11.09
C ARG A 72 -1.83 14.69 12.18
N GLN A 73 -0.70 14.02 11.96
CA GLN A 73 0.43 14.06 12.90
C GLN A 73 0.98 15.48 13.06
N LEU A 74 1.05 16.26 11.98
CA LEU A 74 1.47 17.67 12.02
C LEU A 74 0.46 18.52 12.83
N LEU A 75 -0.84 18.42 12.56
CA LEU A 75 -1.86 19.16 13.33
C LEU A 75 -1.79 18.84 14.83
N ARG A 76 -1.59 17.56 15.19
CA ARG A 76 -1.39 17.14 16.59
C ARG A 76 -0.14 17.77 17.21
N ARG A 77 0.97 17.85 16.47
CA ARG A 77 2.20 18.50 16.95
C ARG A 77 2.00 20.00 17.23
N HIS A 78 1.15 20.66 16.44
CA HIS A 78 0.75 22.05 16.66
C HIS A 78 -0.37 22.22 17.71
N ARG A 79 -0.75 21.15 18.42
CA ARG A 79 -1.73 21.15 19.51
C ARG A 79 -3.13 21.64 19.10
N LEU A 80 -3.51 21.45 17.83
CA LEU A 80 -4.90 21.69 17.44
C LEU A 80 -5.79 20.65 18.13
N PRO A 81 -6.95 21.08 18.68
CA PRO A 81 -7.89 20.16 19.30
C PRO A 81 -8.48 19.23 18.24
N ALA A 82 -8.84 18.00 18.64
CA ALA A 82 -9.46 17.04 17.72
C ALA A 82 -10.82 17.52 17.17
N THR A 83 -11.48 18.43 17.88
CA THR A 83 -12.74 19.07 17.49
C THR A 83 -12.55 20.23 16.52
N ASP A 84 -11.31 20.65 16.24
CA ASP A 84 -11.03 21.68 15.24
C ASP A 84 -11.61 21.25 13.87
N PRO A 85 -12.31 22.12 13.13
CA PRO A 85 -12.88 21.79 11.83
C PRO A 85 -11.88 21.18 10.84
N ALA A 86 -10.61 21.62 10.87
CA ALA A 86 -9.56 21.06 10.03
C ALA A 86 -9.21 19.62 10.42
N CYS A 87 -9.16 19.32 11.72
CA CYS A 87 -8.94 17.97 12.24
C CYS A 87 -10.08 17.02 11.87
N VAL A 88 -11.33 17.47 12.01
CA VAL A 88 -12.54 16.70 11.67
C VAL A 88 -12.60 16.43 10.18
N TYR A 89 -12.40 17.45 9.35
CA TYR A 89 -12.39 17.31 7.89
C TYR A 89 -11.30 16.33 7.43
N LEU A 90 -10.08 16.48 7.97
CA LEU A 90 -8.96 15.63 7.60
C LEU A 90 -9.16 14.17 8.05
N GLN A 91 -9.83 13.94 9.19
CA GLN A 91 -10.25 12.60 9.61
C GLN A 91 -11.19 11.97 8.58
N GLY A 92 -12.25 12.69 8.17
CA GLY A 92 -13.17 12.19 7.14
C GLY A 92 -12.48 11.89 5.81
N GLN A 93 -11.57 12.76 5.37
CA GLN A 93 -10.76 12.53 4.17
C GLN A 93 -9.87 11.30 4.28
N ARG A 94 -9.30 11.06 5.47
CA ARG A 94 -8.47 9.89 5.77
C ARG A 94 -9.31 8.61 5.73
N ASP A 95 -10.50 8.63 6.31
CA ASP A 95 -11.39 7.47 6.35
C ASP A 95 -11.92 7.11 4.96
N LEU A 96 -12.27 8.10 4.14
CA LEU A 96 -12.61 7.88 2.73
C LEU A 96 -11.44 7.24 1.97
N ALA A 97 -10.24 7.80 2.08
CA ALA A 97 -9.06 7.24 1.42
C ALA A 97 -8.74 5.82 1.89
N ALA A 98 -8.90 5.55 3.20
CA ALA A 98 -8.69 4.22 3.77
C ALA A 98 -9.72 3.21 3.26
N SER A 99 -10.98 3.61 3.13
CA SER A 99 -12.04 2.79 2.52
C SER A 99 -11.73 2.46 1.05
N GLN A 100 -11.32 3.46 0.26
CA GLN A 100 -10.91 3.26 -1.14
C GLN A 100 -9.72 2.32 -1.27
N LEU A 101 -8.68 2.49 -0.43
CA LEU A 101 -7.52 1.60 -0.41
C LEU A 101 -7.95 0.16 -0.05
N ARG A 102 -8.78 0.01 0.99
CA ARG A 102 -9.30 -1.29 1.42
C ARG A 102 -10.05 -2.01 0.30
N GLN A 103 -10.99 -1.32 -0.34
CA GLN A 103 -11.76 -1.89 -1.45
C GLN A 103 -10.87 -2.26 -2.63
N PHE A 104 -9.94 -1.37 -2.99
CA PHE A 104 -8.97 -1.63 -4.05
C PHE A 104 -8.14 -2.88 -3.77
N LEU A 105 -7.59 -3.02 -2.55
CA LEU A 105 -6.81 -4.19 -2.15
C LEU A 105 -7.64 -5.47 -2.13
N ALA A 106 -8.87 -5.41 -1.61
CA ALA A 106 -9.77 -6.56 -1.59
C ALA A 106 -10.07 -7.07 -3.01
N LEU A 107 -10.27 -6.16 -3.98
CA LEU A 107 -10.42 -6.52 -5.39
C LEU A 107 -9.14 -7.15 -5.96
N GLN A 108 -7.97 -6.58 -5.68
CA GLN A 108 -6.71 -7.17 -6.15
C GLN A 108 -6.46 -8.57 -5.56
N LEU A 109 -6.80 -8.77 -4.28
CA LEU A 109 -6.66 -10.07 -3.62
C LEU A 109 -7.68 -11.09 -4.13
N GLY A 110 -8.94 -10.68 -4.36
CA GLY A 110 -9.99 -11.54 -4.90
C GLY A 110 -9.79 -11.95 -6.36
N ASP A 111 -9.14 -11.10 -7.17
CA ASP A 111 -8.71 -11.38 -8.55
C ASP A 111 -7.49 -12.33 -8.65
N ASP A 112 -6.98 -12.80 -7.51
CA ASP A 112 -5.75 -13.61 -7.41
C ASP A 112 -4.54 -12.94 -8.10
N ARG A 113 -4.44 -11.61 -7.95
CA ARG A 113 -3.33 -10.82 -8.51
C ARG A 113 -1.96 -11.30 -8.02
N PRO A 114 -1.75 -11.60 -6.72
CA PRO A 114 -0.44 -12.06 -6.25
C PRO A 114 0.03 -13.35 -6.93
N ALA A 115 -0.82 -14.35 -7.12
CA ALA A 115 -0.43 -15.56 -7.86
C ALA A 115 -0.12 -15.27 -9.33
N ARG A 116 -0.87 -14.35 -9.96
CA ARG A 116 -0.55 -13.91 -11.32
C ARG A 116 0.80 -13.18 -11.40
N TRP A 117 1.18 -12.42 -10.37
CA TRP A 117 2.47 -11.76 -10.32
C TRP A 117 3.63 -12.77 -10.24
N ARG A 118 3.48 -13.86 -9.47
CA ARG A 118 4.46 -14.95 -9.39
C ARG A 118 4.71 -15.60 -10.75
N ARG A 119 3.64 -15.85 -11.52
CA ARG A 119 3.73 -16.34 -12.91
C ARG A 119 4.53 -15.42 -13.82
N TRP A 120 4.43 -14.11 -13.65
CA TRP A 120 5.16 -13.15 -14.47
C TRP A 120 6.65 -13.05 -14.16
N ILE A 121 7.09 -13.47 -12.98
CA ILE A 121 8.50 -13.49 -12.60
C ILE A 121 9.14 -14.88 -12.75
N GLY A 122 8.42 -15.85 -13.32
CA GLY A 122 8.96 -17.14 -13.75
C GLY A 122 9.09 -18.21 -12.66
N GLU A 123 8.28 -18.17 -11.60
CA GLU A 123 8.30 -19.21 -10.55
C GLU A 123 7.34 -20.40 -10.77
N ASP A 124 6.60 -20.43 -11.89
CA ASP A 124 5.85 -21.62 -12.33
C ASP A 124 6.58 -22.32 -13.50
N ALA A 125 7.82 -22.75 -13.28
CA ALA A 125 8.57 -23.66 -14.15
C ALA A 125 9.27 -24.74 -13.31
#